data_AF-T0HZL2-F1
#
_entry.id   AF-T0HZL2-F1
#
_cell.length_a   1.000
_cell.length_b   1.000
_cell.length_c   1.000
_cell.angle_alpha   90.00
_cell.angle_beta   90.00
_cell.angle_gamma   90.00
#
_symmetry.space_group_name_H-M   'P 1'
#
loop_
_entity.id
_entity.type
_entity.pdbx_description
1 polymer ?
#
loop_
_entity_poly.entity_id
_entity_poly.type
_entity_poly.pdbx_seq_one_letter_code
_entity_poly.pdbx_strand_id
1 'polypeptide(L)'
;MANGSGEGNGGFDNPMTKEDRIGVLVGWSSRDLGPNIMLELQTFEKARWDSGDEPDHARLFLTRSQAAVLANHLLQVSGAQRPPKRQGWLTALFK
;
A
#
# COMPACT_ATOMS: atom_id res chain seq x y z
N MET A 1 -36.75 -44.34 -20.90
CA MET A 1 -37.32 -42.97 -20.81
C MET A 1 -36.62 -42.26 -19.68
N ALA A 2 -36.17 -41.02 -19.94
CA ALA A 2 -35.43 -40.10 -19.06
C ALA A 2 -36.18 -39.79 -17.74
N ASN A 3 -35.64 -39.22 -16.66
CA ASN A 3 -34.64 -38.16 -16.44
C ASN A 3 -34.16 -38.29 -14.97
N GLY A 4 -32.91 -38.00 -14.60
CA GLY A 4 -32.38 -36.64 -14.41
C GLY A 4 -32.75 -36.11 -13.01
N SER A 5 -31.88 -36.29 -12.01
CA SER A 5 -30.83 -35.32 -11.58
C SER A 5 -31.34 -34.21 -10.66
N GLY A 6 -30.76 -34.15 -9.47
CA GLY A 6 -30.92 -33.08 -8.49
C GLY A 6 -29.78 -33.17 -7.47
N GLU A 7 -28.55 -33.07 -7.99
CA GLU A 7 -27.32 -33.02 -7.21
C GLU A 7 -27.35 -31.79 -6.28
N GLY A 8 -27.01 -32.02 -5.01
CA GLY A 8 -26.83 -30.97 -4.03
C GLY A 8 -25.64 -30.10 -4.41
N ASN A 9 -25.91 -28.89 -4.87
CA ASN A 9 -24.88 -27.87 -5.06
C ASN A 9 -24.88 -26.95 -3.83
N GLY A 10 -24.31 -27.46 -2.73
CA GLY A 10 -23.81 -26.61 -1.67
C GLY A 10 -22.59 -25.88 -2.22
N GLY A 11 -22.83 -24.72 -2.84
CA GLY A 11 -21.78 -23.79 -3.23
C GLY A 11 -21.03 -23.35 -1.98
N PHE A 12 -19.92 -24.04 -1.69
CA PHE A 12 -18.89 -23.46 -0.86
C PHE A 12 -18.35 -22.27 -1.66
N ASP A 13 -18.76 -21.06 -1.29
CA ASP A 13 -18.10 -19.83 -1.71
C ASP A 13 -16.62 -20.00 -1.37
N ASN A 14 -15.82 -20.37 -2.37
CA ASN A 14 -14.41 -20.63 -2.22
C ASN A 14 -13.76 -19.28 -1.88
N PRO A 15 -13.26 -19.02 -0.65
CA PRO A 15 -12.66 -17.73 -0.30
C PRO A 15 -11.25 -17.57 -0.89
N MET A 16 -10.91 -18.33 -1.93
CA MET A 16 -9.55 -18.71 -2.25
C MET A 16 -9.17 -18.38 -3.70
N THR A 17 -9.45 -17.16 -4.12
CA THR A 17 -8.61 -16.43 -5.08
C THR A 17 -8.74 -14.94 -4.79
N LYS A 18 -8.17 -14.49 -3.67
CA LYS A 18 -7.78 -13.08 -3.56
C LYS A 18 -6.60 -12.91 -4.51
N GLU A 19 -6.90 -12.78 -5.80
CA GLU A 19 -5.92 -12.43 -6.82
C GLU A 19 -5.14 -11.24 -6.28
N ASP A 20 -3.82 -11.33 -6.24
CA ASP A 20 -2.95 -10.22 -5.85
C ASP A 20 -3.18 -9.10 -6.85
N ARG A 21 -4.15 -8.21 -6.53
CA ARG A 21 -4.56 -7.15 -7.43
C ARG A 21 -3.45 -6.10 -7.44
N ILE A 22 -2.67 -6.11 -8.51
CA ILE A 22 -1.60 -5.13 -8.72
C ILE A 22 -2.24 -3.83 -9.21
N GLY A 23 -2.37 -2.87 -8.29
CA GLY A 23 -2.82 -1.51 -8.58
C GLY A 23 -1.67 -0.53 -8.78
N VAL A 24 -1.92 0.54 -9.54
CA VAL A 24 -0.99 1.68 -9.68
C VAL A 24 -1.25 2.66 -8.54
N LEU A 25 -0.23 2.99 -7.74
CA LEU A 25 -0.32 4.00 -6.69
C LEU A 25 -0.46 5.40 -7.32
N VAL A 26 -1.58 6.08 -7.07
CA VAL A 26 -1.87 7.43 -7.59
C VAL A 26 -1.82 8.51 -6.53
N GLY A 27 -1.99 8.14 -5.26
CA GLY A 27 -2.02 9.08 -4.16
C GLY A 27 -1.64 8.39 -2.86
N TRP A 28 -1.11 9.16 -1.93
CA TRP A 28 -0.89 8.71 -0.57
C TRP A 28 -0.92 9.89 0.39
N SER A 29 -1.30 9.63 1.63
CA SER A 29 -1.25 10.62 2.70
C SER A 29 -0.97 9.95 4.04
N SER A 30 -0.45 10.71 5.00
CA SER A 30 -0.24 10.23 6.36
C SER A 30 -0.88 11.15 7.38
N ARG A 31 -1.48 10.59 8.42
CA ARG A 31 -1.98 11.31 9.59
C ARG A 31 -1.26 10.84 10.85
N ASP A 32 -0.72 11.79 11.59
CA ASP A 32 -0.15 11.52 12.93
C ASP A 32 -1.30 11.31 13.93
N LEU A 33 -1.25 10.21 14.68
CA LEU A 33 -2.24 9.82 15.68
C LEU A 33 -1.59 9.61 17.06
N GLY A 34 -0.46 10.28 17.34
CA GLY A 34 0.26 10.17 18.61
C GLY A 34 1.29 9.03 18.58
N PRO A 35 1.05 7.88 19.24
CA PRO A 35 1.97 6.73 19.14
C PRO A 35 1.93 6.03 17.77
N ASN A 36 0.90 6.29 16.98
CA ASN A 36 0.65 5.64 15.68
C ASN A 36 0.62 6.66 14.53
N ILE A 37 0.75 6.13 13.32
CA ILE A 37 0.57 6.83 12.06
C ILE A 37 -0.47 6.06 11.26
N MET A 38 -1.47 6.77 10.73
CA MET A 38 -2.32 6.23 9.67
C MET A 38 -1.67 6.57 8.33
N LEU A 39 -1.40 5.56 7.50
CA LEU A 39 -1.00 5.71 6.11
C LEU A 39 -2.20 5.34 5.23
N GLU A 40 -2.61 6.25 4.36
CA GLU A 40 -3.60 5.98 3.33
C GLU A 40 -2.89 5.91 1.97
N LEU A 41 -3.15 4.84 1.23
CA LEU A 41 -2.69 4.62 -0.14
C LEU A 41 -3.92 4.57 -1.05
N GLN A 42 -3.81 5.24 -2.21
CA GLN A 42 -4.84 5.28 -3.23
C GLN A 42 -4.30 4.61 -4.48
N THR A 43 -5.01 3.60 -4.98
CA THR A 43 -4.60 2.81 -6.13
C THR A 43 -5.69 2.71 -7.18
N PHE A 44 -5.32 2.67 -8.45
CA PHE A 44 -6.24 2.24 -9.51
C PHE A 44 -5.82 0.89 -10.07
N GLU A 45 -6.79 0.01 -10.27
CA GLU A 45 -6.60 -1.11 -11.18
C GLU A 45 -6.46 -0.57 -12.61
N LYS A 46 -5.41 -0.99 -13.33
CA LYS A 46 -5.13 -0.52 -14.69
C LYS A 46 -6.32 -0.66 -15.65
N ALA A 47 -7.14 -1.70 -15.46
CA ALA A 47 -8.32 -1.96 -16.29
C ALA A 47 -9.46 -0.93 -16.08
N ARG A 48 -9.45 -0.20 -14.97
CA ARG A 48 -10.49 0.75 -14.56
C ARG A 48 -10.02 2.21 -14.60
N TRP A 49 -8.89 2.48 -15.26
CA TRP A 49 -8.34 3.83 -15.33
C TRP A 49 -9.23 4.80 -16.10
N ASP A 50 -9.82 4.33 -17.20
CA ASP A 50 -10.64 5.16 -18.11
C ASP A 50 -12.14 5.15 -17.76
N SER A 51 -12.58 4.39 -16.74
CA SER A 51 -14.00 4.30 -16.37
C SER A 51 -14.50 5.48 -15.53
N GLY A 52 -13.61 6.36 -15.08
CA GLY A 52 -13.96 7.47 -14.17
C GLY A 52 -14.34 7.00 -12.76
N ASP A 53 -13.99 5.76 -12.41
CA ASP A 53 -14.19 5.21 -11.08
C ASP A 53 -13.34 5.95 -10.03
N GLU A 54 -13.73 5.87 -8.76
CA GLU A 54 -12.89 6.35 -7.66
C GLU A 54 -11.73 5.38 -7.39
N PRO A 55 -10.55 5.87 -6.94
CA PRO A 55 -9.43 5.00 -6.60
C PRO A 55 -9.78 4.09 -5.41
N ASP A 56 -9.21 2.89 -5.38
CA ASP A 56 -9.25 2.02 -4.22
C ASP A 56 -8.40 2.60 -3.10
N HIS A 57 -8.91 2.58 -1.87
CA HIS A 57 -8.21 3.07 -0.69
C HIS A 57 -7.75 1.92 0.20
N ALA A 58 -6.45 1.87 0.48
CA ALA A 58 -5.87 1.01 1.51
C ALA A 58 -5.40 1.86 2.69
N ARG A 59 -5.89 1.55 3.90
CA ARG A 59 -5.52 2.25 5.13
C ARG A 59 -4.74 1.33 6.05
N LEU A 60 -3.53 1.76 6.41
CA LEU A 60 -2.62 1.03 7.28
C LEU A 60 -2.39 1.82 8.57
N PHE A 61 -2.65 1.17 9.70
CA PHE A 61 -2.23 1.69 11.01
C PHE A 61 -0.85 1.13 11.34
N LEU A 62 0.09 2.03 11.59
CA LEU A 62 1.47 1.68 11.89
C LEU A 62 1.86 2.31 13.22
N THR A 63 2.73 1.65 13.98
CA THR A 63 3.52 2.36 15.01
C THR A 63 4.56 3.27 14.33
N ARG A 64 5.12 4.23 15.07
CA ARG A 64 6.22 5.06 14.55
C ARG A 64 7.43 4.23 14.09
N SER A 65 7.74 3.15 14.80
CA SER A 65 8.85 2.26 14.43
C SER A 65 8.57 1.49 13.14
N GLN A 66 7.35 0.96 12.96
CA GLN A 66 6.95 0.28 11.73
C GLN A 66 6.98 1.23 10.53
N ALA A 67 6.45 2.45 10.68
CA ALA A 67 6.50 3.47 9.64
C ALA A 67 7.94 3.83 9.26
N ALA A 68 8.85 3.95 10.22
CA ALA A 68 10.25 4.22 9.96
C ALA A 68 10.95 3.07 9.20
N VAL A 69 10.65 1.81 9.54
CA VAL A 69 11.17 0.64 8.81
C VAL A 69 10.64 0.63 7.38
N LEU A 70 9.34 0.85 7.19
CA LEU A 70 8.71 0.91 5.87
C LEU A 70 9.34 2.01 5.00
N ALA A 71 9.45 3.24 5.53
CA ALA A 71 10.05 4.36 4.81
C ALA A 71 11.51 4.10 4.42
N ASN A 72 12.30 3.50 5.32
CA ASN A 72 13.68 3.14 5.02
C ASN A 72 13.79 2.07 3.94
N HIS A 73 12.94 1.05 4.00
CA HIS A 73 12.89 0.00 2.99
C HIS A 73 12.54 0.58 1.62
N LEU A 74 11.47 1.38 1.54
CA LEU A 74 11.04 2.05 0.30
C LEU A 74 12.15 2.94 -0.29
N LEU A 75 12.83 3.73 0.56
CA LEU A 75 13.95 4.55 0.15
C LEU A 75 15.10 3.70 -0.42
N GLN A 76 15.47 2.62 0.26
CA GLN A 76 16.52 1.72 -0.18
C GLN A 76 16.21 1.07 -1.54
N VAL A 77 14.99 0.54 -1.72
CA VAL A 77 14.63 -0.15 -2.97
C VAL A 77 14.36 0.81 -4.13
N SER A 78 14.01 2.07 -3.86
CA SER A 78 13.83 3.09 -4.91
C SER A 78 15.12 3.47 -5.64
N GLY A 79 16.29 3.11 -5.11
CA GLY A 79 17.59 3.55 -5.63
C GLY A 79 17.85 5.06 -5.44
N ALA A 80 16.92 5.80 -4.84
CA ALA A 80 17.11 7.20 -4.52
C ALA A 80 18.17 7.33 -3.42
N GLN A 81 19.22 8.10 -3.71
CA GLN A 81 20.25 8.36 -2.73
C GLN A 81 19.64 9.13 -1.56
N ARG A 82 19.84 8.65 -0.32
CA ARG A 82 19.46 9.40 0.88
C ARG A 82 19.97 10.83 0.72
N PRO A 83 19.12 11.86 0.88
CA PRO A 83 19.58 13.24 0.82
C PRO A 83 20.80 13.37 1.75
N PRO A 84 21.91 13.96 1.29
CA PRO A 84 23.07 14.12 2.13
C PRO A 84 22.63 14.82 3.41
N LYS A 85 22.91 14.20 4.57
CA LYS A 85 22.69 14.85 5.85
C LYS A 85 23.43 16.18 5.77
N ARG A 86 22.71 17.30 5.81
CA ARG A 86 23.30 18.63 5.87
C ARG A 86 24.20 18.64 7.12
N GLN A 87 25.49 18.37 6.97
CA GLN A 87 26.47 18.67 7.99
C GLN A 87 26.34 20.17 8.22
N GLY A 88 25.83 20.54 9.38
CA GLY A 88 25.52 21.91 9.70
C GLY A 88 26.77 22.76 9.50
N TRP A 89 26.58 23.95 8.93
CA TRP A 89 27.58 25.01 8.77
C TRP A 89 28.51 25.25 9.99
N LEU A 90 28.14 24.75 11.18
CA LEU A 90 28.91 24.82 12.41
C LEU A 90 30.19 23.98 12.38
N THR A 91 30.30 22.94 11.54
CA THR A 91 31.57 22.18 11.41
C THR A 91 32.64 22.93 10.60
N ALA A 92 32.28 24.01 9.91
CA ALA A 92 33.24 24.83 9.15
C ALA A 92 33.91 25.93 10.00
N LEU A 93 33.40 26.22 11.20
CA LEU A 93 33.91 27.27 12.08
C LEU A 93 34.91 26.77 13.14
N PHE A 94 35.12 25.46 13.24
CA PHE A 94 36.04 24.83 14.21
C PHE A 94 37.21 24.09 13.54
N LYS A 95 37.68 24.56 12.37
CA LYS A 95 38.93 24.07 11.75
C LYS A 95 39.98 25.17 11.71
#